data_AF-A0A0F9T811-F1
#
_entry.id   AF-A0A0F9T811-F1
#
_cell.length_a   1.000
_cell.length_b   1.000
_cell.length_c   1.000
_cell.angle_alpha   90.00
_cell.angle_beta   90.00
_cell.angle_gamma   90.00
#
_symmetry.space_group_name_H-M   'P 1'
#
loop_
_entity.id
_entity.type
_entity.pdbx_description
1 polymer ?
#
loop_
_entity_poly.entity_id
_entity_poly.type
_entity_poly.pdbx_seq_one_letter_code
_entity_poly.pdbx_strand_id
1 'polypeptide(L)'
;MDEQIKIAEERREARNLRDRLARQVLQLHPDIKEDPDGFPIDLDWIPVGTTEAAIRSLARHYAKQKLIRRILNERKEAQGDV
;
A
#
# COMPACT_ATOMS: atom_id res chain seq x y z
N MET A 1 26.79 17.63 9.75
CA MET A 1 26.19 16.29 10.00
C MET A 1 24.70 16.44 10.30
N ASP A 2 24.35 17.41 11.14
CA ASP A 2 22.96 17.69 11.58
C ASP A 2 21.98 18.05 10.47
N GLU A 3 22.42 18.78 9.44
CA GLU A 3 21.56 19.18 8.31
C GLU A 3 21.13 17.97 7.45
N GLN A 4 22.01 16.99 7.25
CA GLN A 4 21.66 15.77 6.52
C GLN A 4 20.67 14.90 7.29
N ILE A 5 20.79 14.88 8.62
CA ILE A 5 19.85 14.17 9.50
C ILE A 5 18.46 14.80 9.38
N LYS A 6 18.38 16.13 9.47
CA LYS A 6 17.11 16.87 9.34
C LYS A 6 16.42 16.63 7.99
N ILE A 7 17.17 16.69 6.88
CA ILE A 7 16.63 16.41 5.53
C ILE A 7 16.11 14.97 5.44
N ALA A 8 16.79 14.00 6.05
CA ALA A 8 16.36 12.61 6.05
C ALA A 8 15.06 12.41 6.86
N GLU A 9 14.90 13.12 7.97
CA GLU A 9 13.69 13.13 8.78
C GLU A 9 12.51 13.74 8.03
N GLU A 10 12.67 14.91 7.43
CA GLU A 10 11.63 15.57 6.62
C GLU A 10 11.16 14.67 5.47
N ARG A 11 12.11 14.00 4.77
CA ARG A 11 11.79 13.02 3.72
C ARG A 11 11.05 11.79 4.24
N ARG A 12 11.33 11.37 5.48
CA ARG A 12 10.63 10.26 6.12
C ARG A 12 9.21 10.65 6.49
N GLU A 13 9.03 11.83 7.06
CA GLU A 13 7.71 12.38 7.40
C GLU A 13 6.83 12.54 6.16
N ALA A 14 7.38 13.10 5.09
CA ALA A 14 6.68 13.24 3.81
C ALA A 14 6.23 11.88 3.26
N ARG A 15 7.09 10.85 3.30
CA ARG A 15 6.71 9.48 2.89
C ARG A 15 5.62 8.89 3.79
N ASN A 16 5.74 9.08 5.11
CA ASN A 16 4.74 8.58 6.05
C ASN A 16 3.36 9.22 5.82
N LEU A 17 3.34 10.52 5.54
CA LEU A 17 2.11 11.24 5.21
C LEU A 17 1.52 10.73 3.89
N ARG A 18 2.33 10.64 2.84
CA ARG A 18 1.92 10.10 1.53
C ARG A 18 1.31 8.71 1.64
N ASP A 19 1.97 7.81 2.38
CA ASP A 19 1.53 6.43 2.55
C ASP A 19 0.27 6.36 3.43
N ARG A 20 0.12 7.25 4.42
CA ARG A 20 -1.12 7.38 5.21
C ARG A 20 -2.30 7.79 4.34
N LEU A 21 -2.13 8.80 3.49
CA LEU A 21 -3.16 9.27 2.57
C LEU A 21 -3.53 8.20 1.54
N ALA A 22 -2.53 7.52 0.96
CA ALA A 22 -2.77 6.42 0.04
C ALA A 22 -3.56 5.27 0.69
N ARG A 23 -3.30 4.96 1.97
CA ARG A 23 -4.10 3.97 2.72
C ARG A 23 -5.55 4.39 2.91
N GLN A 24 -5.82 5.68 3.13
CA GLN A 24 -7.19 6.18 3.25
C GLN A 24 -7.96 5.97 1.94
N VAL A 25 -7.36 6.29 0.79
CA VAL A 25 -7.97 6.02 -0.52
C VAL A 25 -8.27 4.53 -0.67
N LEU A 26 -7.31 3.66 -0.33
CA LEU A 26 -7.50 2.21 -0.39
C LEU A 26 -8.51 1.65 0.63
N GLN A 27 -8.87 2.40 1.68
CA GLN A 27 -9.95 2.03 2.59
C GLN A 27 -11.31 2.37 2.00
N LEU A 28 -11.42 3.51 1.31
CA LEU A 28 -12.65 3.94 0.64
C LEU A 28 -12.91 3.15 -0.65
N HIS A 29 -11.86 2.75 -1.35
CA HIS A 29 -11.90 2.02 -2.61
C HIS A 29 -11.14 0.69 -2.49
N PRO A 30 -11.73 -0.32 -1.82
CA PRO A 30 -11.07 -1.61 -1.62
C PRO A 30 -10.81 -2.37 -2.92
N ASP A 31 -11.58 -2.09 -3.98
CA ASP A 31 -11.45 -2.73 -5.29
C ASP A 31 -10.07 -2.51 -5.92
N ILE A 32 -9.44 -1.37 -5.63
CA ILE A 32 -8.05 -1.08 -6.04
C ILE A 32 -7.08 -2.11 -5.44
N LYS A 33 -7.34 -2.66 -4.24
CA LYS A 33 -6.46 -3.70 -3.66
C LYS A 33 -6.60 -5.05 -4.36
N GLU A 34 -7.77 -5.34 -4.90
CA GLU A 34 -8.04 -6.59 -5.61
C GLU A 34 -7.51 -6.53 -7.04
N ASP A 35 -7.61 -5.36 -7.69
CA ASP A 35 -7.00 -5.09 -9.00
C ASP A 35 -6.19 -3.78 -9.02
N PRO A 36 -4.93 -3.80 -8.51
CA PRO A 36 -4.10 -2.60 -8.39
C PRO A 36 -3.74 -1.92 -9.71
N ASP A 37 -3.85 -2.63 -10.84
CA ASP A 37 -3.36 -2.18 -12.14
C ASP A 37 -4.48 -2.01 -13.16
N GLY A 38 -5.59 -2.75 -13.05
CA GLY A 38 -6.75 -2.61 -13.92
C GLY A 38 -7.86 -1.72 -13.36
N PHE A 39 -7.91 -1.48 -12.04
CA PHE A 39 -8.93 -0.59 -11.50
C PHE A 39 -8.64 0.88 -11.88
N PRO A 40 -9.61 1.60 -12.47
CA PRO A 40 -9.46 3.01 -12.80
C PRO A 40 -9.47 3.85 -11.53
N ILE A 41 -8.50 4.75 -11.37
CA ILE A 41 -8.43 5.68 -10.24
C ILE A 41 -8.84 7.06 -10.76
N ASP A 42 -9.91 7.63 -10.18
CA ASP A 42 -10.29 9.00 -10.44
C ASP A 42 -9.30 9.96 -9.76
N LEU A 43 -8.97 11.06 -10.43
CA LEU A 43 -8.11 12.12 -9.91
C LEU A 43 -8.73 12.77 -8.67
N ASP A 44 -10.06 12.86 -8.61
CA ASP A 44 -10.78 13.46 -7.48
C ASP A 44 -10.64 12.63 -6.18
N TRP A 45 -10.25 11.36 -6.29
CA TRP A 45 -10.00 10.50 -5.14
C TRP A 45 -8.60 10.65 -4.56
N ILE A 46 -7.70 11.40 -5.22
CA ILE A 46 -6.28 11.50 -4.83
C ILE A 46 -6.07 12.74 -3.96
N PRO A 47 -5.85 12.60 -2.63
CA PRO A 47 -5.61 13.74 -1.76
C PRO A 47 -4.31 14.46 -2.12
N VAL A 48 -4.28 15.78 -1.86
CA VAL A 48 -3.05 16.56 -1.92
C VAL A 48 -2.02 15.98 -0.95
N GLY A 49 -0.81 15.72 -1.45
CA GLY A 49 0.26 15.07 -0.68
C GLY A 49 0.39 13.56 -0.92
N THR A 50 -0.44 12.98 -1.78
CA THR A 50 -0.22 11.64 -2.35
C THR A 50 -0.35 11.61 -3.87
N THR A 51 -0.13 10.45 -4.46
CA THR A 51 -0.18 10.24 -5.91
C THR A 51 -0.82 8.90 -6.24
N GLU A 52 -1.37 8.78 -7.45
CA GLU A 52 -1.86 7.51 -7.98
C GLU A 52 -0.81 6.41 -7.88
N ALA A 53 0.44 6.72 -8.24
CA ALA A 53 1.56 5.78 -8.17
C ALA A 53 1.79 5.26 -6.73
N ALA A 54 1.64 6.12 -5.71
CA ALA A 54 1.76 5.70 -4.32
C ALA A 54 0.60 4.79 -3.89
N ILE A 55 -0.63 5.12 -4.31
CA ILE A 55 -1.83 4.31 -4.08
C ILE A 55 -1.67 2.92 -4.72
N ARG A 56 -1.30 2.85 -6.01
CA ARG A 56 -1.06 1.59 -6.72
C ARG A 56 0.07 0.78 -6.10
N SER A 57 1.16 1.42 -5.69
CA SER A 57 2.28 0.74 -5.02
C SER A 57 1.85 0.05 -3.72
N LEU A 58 1.07 0.75 -2.89
CA LEU A 58 0.51 0.18 -1.66
C LEU A 58 -0.52 -0.92 -1.94
N ALA A 59 -1.37 -0.75 -2.94
CA ALA A 59 -2.33 -1.76 -3.36
C ALA A 59 -1.64 -3.06 -3.79
N ARG A 60 -0.62 -2.97 -4.67
CA ARG A 60 0.21 -4.12 -5.08
C ARG A 60 0.87 -4.80 -3.89
N HIS A 61 1.38 -4.02 -2.93
CA HIS A 61 1.96 -4.57 -1.71
C HIS A 61 0.93 -5.40 -0.93
N TYR A 62 -0.29 -4.89 -0.75
CA TYR A 62 -1.36 -5.61 -0.07
C TYR A 62 -1.81 -6.87 -0.82
N ALA A 63 -1.97 -6.78 -2.15
CA ALA A 63 -2.30 -7.93 -3.00
C ALA A 63 -1.26 -9.05 -2.85
N LYS A 64 0.03 -8.70 -2.88
CA LYS A 64 1.13 -9.64 -2.67
C LYS A 64 1.09 -10.27 -1.28
N GLN A 65 0.85 -9.47 -0.23
CA GLN A 65 0.73 -9.98 1.14
C GLN A 65 -0.44 -10.96 1.30
N LYS A 66 -1.59 -10.65 0.68
CA LYS A 66 -2.76 -11.54 0.65
C LYS A 66 -2.45 -12.87 -0.03
N LEU A 67 -1.76 -12.83 -1.17
CA LEU A 67 -1.32 -14.04 -1.89
C LEU A 67 -0.37 -14.90 -1.03
N ILE A 68 0.63 -14.29 -0.40
CA ILE A 68 1.57 -15.01 0.46
C ILE A 68 0.83 -15.70 1.61
N ARG A 69 -0.10 -15.01 2.28
CA ARG A 69 -0.90 -15.60 3.37
C ARG A 69 -1.73 -16.79 2.88
N ARG A 70 -2.33 -16.67 1.69
CA ARG A 70 -3.10 -17.78 1.09
C ARG A 70 -2.22 -19.01 0.86
N ILE A 71 -1.07 -18.84 0.22
CA ILE A 71 -0.11 -19.93 -0.03
C ILE A 71 0.35 -20.58 1.29
N LEU A 72 0.60 -19.78 2.33
CA LEU A 72 1.00 -20.30 3.64
C LEU A 72 -0.11 -21.11 4.31
N ASN A 73 -1.38 -20.69 4.18
CA ASN A 73 -2.51 -21.42 4.73
C ASN A 73 -2.73 -22.75 3.98
N GLU A 74 -2.71 -22.74 2.64
CA GLU A 74 -2.82 -23.95 1.81
C GLU A 74 -1.74 -24.98 2.17
N ARG A 75 -0.51 -24.52 2.45
CA ARG A 75 0.58 -25.39 2.89
C ARG A 75 0.34 -26.01 4.26
N LYS A 76 -0.22 -25.26 5.21
CA LYS A 76 -0.57 -25.79 6.55
C LYS A 76 -1.66 -26.84 6.46
N GLU A 77 -2.70 -26.58 5.67
CA GLU A 77 -3.79 -27.52 5.41
C GLU A 77 -3.26 -28.81 4.76
N ALA A 78 -2.37 -28.70 3.76
CA ALA A 78 -1.76 -29.85 3.10
C ALA A 78 -0.83 -30.67 4.01
N GLN A 79 -0.28 -30.06 5.07
CA GLN A 79 0.57 -30.73 6.06
C GLN A 79 -0.24 -31.37 7.20
N GLY A 80 -1.56 -31.21 7.24
CA GLY A 80 -2.42 -31.77 8.29
C GLY A 80 -2.28 -31.07 9.64
N ASP A 81 -1.77 -29.84 9.67
CA ASP A 81 -1.56 -29.03 10.88
C ASP A 81 -2.82 -28.26 11.33
N VAL A 82 -4.02 -28.72 10.94
CA VAL A 82 -5.33 -28.14 11.30
C VAL A 82 -6.31 -29.22 11.70
#